data_AF-A0A7Y3M5K2-F1
#
_entry.id   AF-A0A7Y3M5K2-F1
#
_cell.length_a   1.000
_cell.length_b   1.000
_cell.length_c   1.000
_cell.angle_alpha   90.00
_cell.angle_beta   90.00
_cell.angle_gamma   90.00
#
_symmetry.space_group_name_H-M   'P 1'
#
loop_
_entity.id
_entity.type
_entity.pdbx_description
1 polymer ?
#
loop_
_entity_poly.entity_id
_entity_poly.type
_entity_poly.pdbx_seq_one_letter_code
_entity_poly.pdbx_strand_id
1 'polypeptide(L)'
;MSTIYNDIIHNKQRGQKLLAVLLDPDKILLEEIPNVIEKINYSMVTHIFVGGSDVEPDKTHQLVALVKSKTVLPLVLFPGDIAQLTNAADALL
;
A
#
# COMPACT_ATOMS: atom_id res chain seq x y z
N MET A 1 10.70 8.81 15.19
CA MET A 1 9.82 8.27 14.13
C MET A 1 9.81 6.77 14.28
N SER A 2 8.65 6.16 14.48
CA SER A 2 8.53 4.70 14.48
C SER A 2 8.51 4.25 13.02
N THR A 3 9.29 3.23 12.68
CA THR A 3 9.27 2.63 11.33
C THR A 3 8.12 1.64 11.22
N ILE A 4 7.62 1.38 10.02
CA ILE A 4 6.57 0.37 9.79
C ILE A 4 6.97 -0.99 10.38
N TYR A 5 8.24 -1.37 10.28
CA TYR A 5 8.78 -2.57 10.92
C TYR A 5 8.60 -2.57 12.45
N ASN A 6 8.98 -1.47 13.12
CA ASN A 6 8.84 -1.36 14.58
C ASN A 6 7.36 -1.39 15.00
N ASP A 7 6.48 -0.77 14.21
CA ASP A 7 5.04 -0.79 14.46
C ASP A 7 4.48 -2.22 14.37
N ILE A 8 4.90 -3.02 13.39
CA ILE A 8 4.51 -4.43 13.27
C ILE A 8 4.99 -5.24 14.48
N ILE A 9 6.25 -5.07 14.90
CA ILE A 9 6.80 -5.79 16.06
C ILE A 9 6.05 -5.42 17.35
N HIS A 10 5.78 -4.12 17.56
CA HIS A 10 5.08 -3.63 18.73
C HIS A 10 3.63 -4.14 18.81
N ASN A 11 2.90 -4.12 17.69
CA ASN A 11 1.54 -4.64 17.64
C ASN A 11 1.50 -6.16 17.89
N LYS A 12 2.47 -6.91 17.34
CA LYS A 12 2.63 -8.35 17.61
C LYS A 12 2.83 -8.62 19.10
N GLN A 13 3.71 -7.87 19.78
CA GLN A 13 3.95 -8.02 21.21
C GLN A 13 2.71 -7.72 22.06
N ARG A 14 1.87 -6.78 21.61
CA ARG A 14 0.61 -6.39 22.28
C ARG A 14 -0.57 -7.29 21.92
N GLY A 15 -0.39 -8.28 21.06
CA GLY A 15 -1.48 -9.12 20.54
C GLY A 15 -2.48 -8.37 19.66
N GLN A 16 -2.14 -7.16 19.21
CA GLN A 16 -2.99 -6.35 18.34
C GLN A 16 -2.87 -6.85 16.90
N LYS A 17 -4.00 -7.19 16.29
CA LYS A 17 -4.05 -7.64 14.90
C LYS A 17 -3.94 -6.44 13.97
N LEU A 18 -3.18 -6.61 12.90
CA LEU A 18 -3.06 -5.65 11.80
C LEU A 18 -3.75 -6.24 10.57
N LEU A 19 -4.27 -5.37 9.71
CA LEU A 19 -4.93 -5.76 8.48
C LEU A 19 -4.36 -4.92 7.34
N ALA A 20 -3.85 -5.59 6.31
CA ALA A 20 -3.37 -4.95 5.09
C ALA A 20 -4.30 -5.28 3.93
N VAL A 21 -4.54 -4.30 3.05
CA VAL A 21 -5.20 -4.52 1.75
C VAL A 21 -4.15 -4.46 0.66
N LEU A 22 -4.10 -5.50 -0.19
CA LEU A 22 -3.24 -5.54 -1.35
C LEU A 22 -3.98 -4.99 -2.57
N LEU A 23 -3.44 -3.92 -3.15
CA LEU A 23 -3.87 -3.33 -4.41
C LEU A 23 -2.95 -3.81 -5.52
N ASP A 24 -3.50 -4.61 -6.42
CA ASP A 24 -2.82 -5.12 -7.59
C ASP A 24 -2.91 -4.07 -8.73
N PRO A 25 -1.78 -3.49 -9.18
CA PRO A 25 -1.78 -2.47 -10.23
C PRO A 25 -2.32 -2.98 -11.57
N ASP A 26 -2.30 -4.29 -11.83
CA ASP A 26 -2.85 -4.86 -13.06
C ASP A 26 -4.39 -4.92 -13.02
N LYS A 27 -4.94 -5.29 -11.87
CA LYS A 27 -6.39 -5.53 -11.69
C LYS A 27 -7.21 -4.30 -11.36
N ILE A 28 -6.58 -3.15 -11.09
CA ILE A 28 -7.28 -1.94 -10.63
C ILE A 28 -7.18 -0.81 -11.66
N LEU A 29 -8.30 -0.15 -11.90
CA LEU A 29 -8.36 1.05 -12.73
C LEU A 29 -8.10 2.30 -11.86
N LEU A 30 -7.28 3.23 -12.33
CA LEU A 30 -6.93 4.45 -11.59
C LEU A 30 -8.16 5.29 -11.20
N GLU A 31 -9.21 5.25 -12.02
CA GLU A 31 -10.48 5.92 -11.77
C GLU A 31 -11.30 5.33 -10.61
N GLU A 32 -11.06 4.07 -10.24
CA GLU A 32 -11.74 3.40 -9.13
C GLU A 32 -11.04 3.64 -7.78
N ILE A 33 -9.77 4.03 -7.81
CA ILE A 33 -8.94 4.26 -6.62
C ILE A 33 -9.59 5.22 -5.62
N PRO A 34 -10.18 6.37 -6.00
CA PRO A 34 -10.82 7.25 -5.03
C PRO A 34 -11.89 6.54 -4.19
N ASN A 35 -12.73 5.71 -4.82
CA ASN A 35 -13.81 4.98 -4.16
C ASN A 35 -13.26 3.83 -3.29
N VAL A 36 -12.23 3.13 -3.77
CA VAL A 36 -11.56 2.07 -2.99
C VAL A 36 -10.89 2.64 -1.75
N ILE A 37 -10.15 3.75 -1.88
CA ILE A 37 -9.47 4.40 -0.76
C ILE A 37 -10.46 4.98 0.24
N GLU A 38 -11.59 5.54 -0.22
CA GLU A 38 -12.66 5.98 0.67
C GLU A 38 -13.15 4.82 1.55
N LYS A 39 -13.46 3.66 0.96
CA LYS A 39 -13.86 2.45 1.72
C LYS A 39 -12.78 1.97 2.68
N ILE A 40 -11.51 2.01 2.26
CA ILE A 40 -10.38 1.62 3.11
C ILE A 40 -10.27 2.57 4.32
N ASN A 41 -10.39 3.88 4.11
CA ASN A 41 -10.31 4.87 5.17
C ASN A 41 -11.45 4.74 6.21
N TYR A 42 -12.63 4.25 5.81
CA TYR A 42 -13.75 3.94 6.73
C TYR A 42 -13.66 2.55 7.39
N SER A 43 -12.61 1.78 7.11
CA SER A 43 -12.44 0.40 7.59
C SER A 43 -11.38 0.26 8.69
N MET A 44 -11.18 -0.96 9.19
CA MET A 44 -10.13 -1.29 10.18
C MET A 44 -8.75 -1.57 9.56
N VAL A 45 -8.55 -1.23 8.29
CA VAL A 45 -7.30 -1.46 7.57
C VAL A 45 -6.22 -0.55 8.14
N THR A 46 -5.06 -1.14 8.42
CA THR A 46 -3.93 -0.43 9.03
C THR A 46 -2.81 -0.16 8.02
N HIS A 47 -2.72 -0.94 6.95
CA HIS A 47 -1.68 -0.80 5.93
C HIS A 47 -2.25 -1.01 4.53
N ILE A 48 -1.67 -0.35 3.54
CA ILE A 48 -1.99 -0.57 2.12
C ILE A 48 -0.75 -1.14 1.45
N PHE A 49 -0.90 -2.29 0.81
CA PHE A 49 0.15 -2.90 0.00
C PHE A 49 -0.14 -2.64 -1.47
N VAL A 50 0.90 -2.40 -2.27
CA VAL A 50 0.76 -2.20 -3.72
C VAL A 50 1.73 -3.11 -4.47
N GLY A 51 1.20 -3.93 -5.37
CA GLY A 51 1.99 -4.83 -6.23
C GLY A 51 1.35 -6.21 -6.37
N GLY A 52 2.18 -7.23 -6.60
CA GLY A 52 1.74 -8.63 -6.75
C GLY A 52 1.46 -9.10 -8.19
N SER A 53 1.89 -8.35 -9.21
CA SER A 53 1.74 -8.67 -10.64
C SER A 53 2.83 -8.02 -11.47
N ASP A 54 3.16 -8.58 -12.64
CA ASP A 54 4.04 -7.92 -13.61
C ASP A 54 3.28 -6.78 -14.29
N VAL A 55 3.77 -5.56 -14.13
CA VAL A 55 3.13 -4.37 -14.69
C VAL A 55 4.12 -3.48 -15.42
N GLU A 56 3.59 -2.73 -16.38
CA GLU A 56 4.31 -1.71 -17.11
C GLU A 56 5.02 -0.73 -16.17
N PRO A 57 6.21 -0.26 -16.54
CA PRO A 57 6.88 0.84 -15.85
C PRO A 57 5.92 2.03 -15.66
N ASP A 58 6.07 2.76 -14.56
CA ASP A 58 5.24 3.90 -14.13
C ASP A 58 3.81 3.62 -13.65
N LYS A 59 3.16 2.50 -14.03
CA LYS A 59 1.79 2.22 -13.56
C LYS A 59 1.73 2.13 -12.03
N THR A 60 2.71 1.44 -11.43
CA THR A 60 2.86 1.37 -9.97
C THR A 60 3.12 2.74 -9.36
N HIS A 61 3.96 3.57 -9.98
CA HIS A 61 4.25 4.92 -9.47
C HIS A 61 2.99 5.79 -9.43
N GLN A 62 2.21 5.81 -10.51
CA GLN A 62 0.96 6.57 -10.59
C GLN A 62 -0.06 6.09 -9.55
N LEU A 63 -0.20 4.78 -9.41
CA LEU A 63 -1.08 4.18 -8.40
C LEU A 63 -0.67 4.59 -6.99
N VAL A 64 0.61 4.44 -6.64
CA VAL A 64 1.13 4.80 -5.32
C VAL A 64 0.93 6.29 -5.03
N ALA A 65 1.25 7.16 -5.98
CA ALA A 65 1.06 8.61 -5.84
C ALA A 65 -0.42 8.98 -5.62
N LEU A 66 -1.32 8.37 -6.40
CA LEU A 66 -2.76 8.61 -6.28
C LEU A 66 -3.30 8.14 -4.93
N VAL A 67 -2.92 6.94 -4.49
CA VAL A 67 -3.33 6.40 -3.17
C VAL A 67 -2.82 7.31 -2.05
N LYS A 68 -1.54 7.67 -2.06
CA LYS A 68 -0.94 8.56 -1.05
C LYS A 68 -1.61 9.93 -0.97
N SER A 69 -2.11 10.46 -2.09
CA SER A 69 -2.82 11.74 -2.07
C SER A 69 -4.19 11.67 -1.36
N LYS A 70 -4.70 10.47 -1.06
CA LYS A 70 -6.05 10.22 -0.55
C LYS A 70 -6.10 9.48 0.79
N THR A 71 -4.95 9.12 1.35
CA THR A 71 -4.87 8.43 2.64
C THR A 71 -3.61 8.79 3.41
N VAL A 72 -3.68 8.63 4.73
CA VAL A 72 -2.53 8.75 5.64
C VAL A 72 -2.02 7.38 6.11
N LEU A 73 -2.64 6.29 5.63
CA LEU A 73 -2.23 4.93 5.97
C LEU A 73 -0.85 4.62 5.35
N PRO A 74 0.02 3.90 6.07
CA PRO A 74 1.31 3.47 5.55
C PRO A 74 1.15 2.64 4.26
N LEU A 75 1.89 3.03 3.22
CA LEU A 75 1.90 2.32 1.94
C LEU A 75 3.19 1.53 1.77
N VAL A 76 3.06 0.22 1.56
CA VAL A 76 4.19 -0.69 1.39
C VAL A 76 4.18 -1.30 -0.01
N LEU A 77 5.30 -1.26 -0.71
CA LEU A 77 5.45 -1.96 -1.98
C LEU A 77 5.60 -3.46 -1.73
N PHE A 78 4.88 -4.24 -2.53
CA PHE A 78 5.01 -5.69 -2.62
C PHE A 78 5.35 -6.06 -4.08
N PRO A 79 6.59 -5.79 -4.53
CA PRO A 79 6.93 -5.89 -5.94
C PRO A 79 7.01 -7.35 -6.41
N GLY A 80 6.48 -7.60 -7.60
CA GLY A 80 6.77 -8.82 -8.37
C GLY A 80 8.03 -8.68 -9.26
N ASP A 81 8.34 -7.44 -9.67
CA ASP A 81 9.44 -7.07 -10.56
C ASP A 81 10.09 -5.75 -10.11
N ILE A 82 11.37 -5.54 -10.46
CA ILE A 82 12.15 -4.32 -10.27
C ILE A 82 11.47 -3.10 -10.92
N ALA A 83 10.76 -3.29 -12.04
CA ALA A 83 10.01 -2.23 -12.72
C ALA A 83 8.93 -1.55 -11.83
N GLN A 84 8.54 -2.20 -10.74
CA GLN A 84 7.53 -1.69 -9.80
C GLN A 84 8.11 -0.82 -8.68
N LEU A 85 9.44 -0.71 -8.60
CA LEU A 85 10.09 0.08 -7.56
C LEU A 85 9.80 1.57 -7.75
N THR A 86 9.40 2.24 -6.67
CA THR A 86 9.14 3.67 -6.64
C THR A 86 9.57 4.27 -5.31
N ASN A 87 10.09 5.50 -5.35
CA ASN A 87 10.44 6.27 -4.17
C ASN A 87 9.21 6.90 -3.47
N ALA A 88 8.02 6.74 -4.03
CA ALA A 88 6.80 7.31 -3.48
C ALA A 88 6.24 6.50 -2.29
N ALA A 89 6.58 5.22 -2.15
CA ALA A 89 6.10 4.37 -1.06
C ALA A 89 6.83 4.60 0.26
N ASP A 90 6.22 4.20 1.38
CA ASP A 90 6.80 4.37 2.73
C ASP A 90 7.74 3.22 3.11
N ALA A 91 7.51 2.04 2.56
CA ALA A 91 8.39 0.89 2.72
C ALA A 91 8.32 -0.06 1.51
N LEU A 92 9.25 -1.01 1.51
CA LEU A 92 9.35 -2.13 0.58
C LEU A 92 9.40 -3.43 1.40
N LEU A 93 8.65 -4.45 0.98
CA LEU A 93 8.66 -5.81 1.56
C LEU A 93 9.81 -6.66 1.05
#